data_AF-A0A8J7GWM4-F1
#
_entry.id   AF-A0A8J7GWM4-F1
#
_cell.length_a   1.000
_cell.length_b   1.000
_cell.length_c   1.000
_cell.angle_alpha   90.00
_cell.angle_beta   90.00
_cell.angle_gamma   90.00
#
_symmetry.space_group_name_H-M   'P 1'
#
loop_
_entity.id
_entity.type
_entity.pdbx_description
1 polymer ?
#
loop_
_entity_poly.entity_id
_entity_poly.type
_entity_poly.pdbx_seq_one_letter_code
_entity_poly.pdbx_strand_id
1 'polypeptide(L)'
;METSGQGELRMPGIRVAIGIGLGIGVLLVGGLAFGSWAVAGYPALRRDPEVTAGTLFELLKLVFAVVAGVGGVVALVVAYRKQRVAEAADQRDALASGRDGVRLFNERFAKASEQLGSDKAAVRLSGVYAMAGLADDWPAGRQTCVDVLCAYIRMPYATPLDDDHPDGEDDRAAWVKQQHWARGERQVRHTVIRVIAEHLRERARVSWRGHDFDFTEAVFDGGELHRVVFAAGRVSFRGARFVAGRTTFVGSRFDGANVDFTGATVSGGKVAMNDAVFAAGRVAFPTADFSGGVLHFGKAVFDGAEVIFNGATFGAGEVNFDGAEFRSGVVRFERAVFATPLDLGAATVTGTEFHGLPAAPKK
;
A
#
# COMPACT_ATOMS: atom_id res chain seq x y z
N MET A 1 -39.10 0.44 -30.87
CA MET A 1 -38.75 -0.30 -32.10
C MET A 1 -37.47 -1.06 -31.78
N GLU A 2 -37.53 -2.40 -31.91
CA GLU A 2 -36.42 -3.38 -31.91
C GLU A 2 -35.50 -3.46 -30.66
N THR A 3 -35.68 -4.38 -29.71
CA THR A 3 -35.48 -5.86 -29.69
C THR A 3 -34.03 -6.35 -29.72
N SER A 4 -33.65 -6.95 -28.58
CA SER A 4 -33.02 -8.27 -28.43
C SER A 4 -31.54 -8.45 -28.78
N GLY A 5 -30.83 -9.12 -27.85
CA GLY A 5 -29.51 -9.67 -28.12
C GLY A 5 -28.78 -10.20 -26.89
N GLN A 6 -29.46 -10.86 -25.95
CA GLN A 6 -28.77 -11.69 -24.97
C GLN A 6 -28.04 -12.81 -25.72
N GLY A 7 -26.71 -12.72 -25.77
CA GLY A 7 -25.84 -13.77 -26.26
C GLY A 7 -25.81 -14.93 -25.26
N GLU A 8 -26.85 -15.77 -25.29
CA GLU A 8 -26.73 -17.13 -24.78
C GLU A 8 -25.60 -17.82 -25.54
N LEU A 9 -24.48 -18.05 -24.86
CA LEU A 9 -23.49 -19.04 -25.28
C LEU A 9 -24.14 -20.42 -25.17
N ARG A 10 -24.97 -20.73 -26.18
CA ARG A 10 -25.43 -22.09 -26.45
C ARG A 10 -24.16 -22.94 -26.50
N MET A 11 -24.15 -24.03 -25.75
CA MET A 11 -23.11 -25.07 -25.78
C MET A 11 -23.52 -26.21 -26.74
N PRO A 12 -23.61 -26.00 -28.08
CA PRO A 12 -23.84 -27.11 -28.99
C PRO A 12 -22.60 -28.02 -29.07
N GLY A 13 -21.40 -27.49 -28.85
CA GLY A 13 -20.13 -28.22 -29.01
C GLY A 13 -20.01 -29.45 -28.11
N ILE A 14 -20.45 -29.38 -26.85
CA ILE A 14 -20.31 -30.51 -25.91
C ILE A 14 -21.35 -31.61 -26.20
N ARG A 15 -22.60 -31.23 -26.52
CA ARG A 15 -23.63 -32.20 -26.91
C ARG A 15 -23.26 -32.90 -28.23
N VAL A 16 -22.68 -32.15 -29.18
CA VAL A 16 -22.19 -32.69 -30.45
C VAL A 16 -20.96 -33.57 -30.24
N ALA A 17 -20.00 -33.17 -29.39
CA ALA A 17 -18.81 -33.97 -29.08
C ALA A 17 -19.16 -35.30 -28.38
N ILE A 18 -20.11 -35.28 -27.44
CA ILE A 18 -20.63 -36.50 -26.79
C ILE A 18 -21.36 -37.38 -27.83
N GLY A 19 -22.16 -36.78 -28.72
CA GLY A 19 -22.83 -37.50 -29.81
C GLY A 19 -21.85 -38.17 -30.78
N ILE A 20 -20.78 -37.46 -31.16
CA ILE A 20 -19.71 -37.98 -32.03
C ILE A 20 -18.95 -39.10 -31.32
N GLY A 21 -18.60 -38.94 -30.05
CA GLY A 21 -17.89 -39.97 -29.27
C GLY A 21 -18.71 -41.26 -29.12
N LEU A 22 -20.01 -41.14 -28.83
CA LEU A 22 -20.93 -42.28 -28.79
C LEU A 22 -21.08 -42.94 -30.16
N GLY A 23 -21.19 -42.15 -31.24
CA GLY A 23 -21.27 -42.65 -32.60
C GLY A 23 -20.04 -43.45 -33.03
N ILE A 24 -18.84 -42.95 -32.72
CA ILE A 24 -17.57 -43.65 -33.00
C ILE A 24 -17.49 -44.95 -32.19
N GLY A 25 -17.90 -44.93 -30.92
CA GLY A 25 -17.95 -46.14 -30.09
C GLY A 25 -18.88 -47.22 -30.65
N VAL A 26 -20.07 -46.85 -31.09
CA VAL A 26 -21.03 -47.78 -31.74
C VAL A 26 -20.48 -48.32 -33.05
N LEU A 27 -19.84 -47.48 -33.86
CA LEU A 27 -19.23 -47.88 -35.12
C LEU A 27 -18.04 -48.83 -34.94
N LEU A 28 -17.21 -48.62 -33.92
CA LEU A 28 -16.09 -49.53 -33.60
C LEU A 28 -16.59 -50.89 -33.13
N VAL A 29 -17.60 -50.94 -32.25
CA VAL A 29 -18.18 -52.19 -31.79
C VAL A 29 -18.90 -52.91 -32.94
N GLY A 30 -19.67 -52.18 -33.75
CA GLY A 30 -20.33 -52.73 -34.94
C GLY A 30 -19.32 -53.23 -35.97
N GLY A 31 -18.21 -52.51 -36.18
CA GLY A 31 -17.14 -52.89 -37.09
C GLY A 31 -16.36 -54.12 -36.62
N LEU A 32 -16.08 -54.25 -35.32
CA LEU A 32 -15.46 -55.45 -34.76
C LEU A 32 -16.40 -56.66 -34.83
N ALA A 33 -17.69 -56.47 -34.55
CA ALA A 33 -18.69 -57.52 -34.69
C ALA A 33 -18.86 -57.96 -36.16
N PHE A 34 -18.89 -57.00 -37.09
CA PHE A 34 -18.98 -57.25 -38.52
C PHE A 34 -17.70 -57.91 -39.07
N GLY A 35 -16.52 -57.46 -38.66
CA GLY A 35 -15.25 -58.07 -39.02
C GLY A 35 -15.12 -59.49 -38.47
N SER A 36 -15.59 -59.72 -37.25
CA SER A 36 -15.66 -61.07 -36.66
C SER A 36 -16.62 -61.98 -37.44
N TRP A 37 -17.77 -61.46 -37.89
CA TRP A 37 -18.70 -62.16 -38.79
C TRP A 37 -18.11 -62.45 -40.18
N ALA A 38 -17.35 -61.51 -40.75
CA ALA A 38 -16.73 -61.68 -42.05
C ALA A 38 -15.62 -62.76 -42.05
N VAL A 39 -14.92 -62.93 -40.93
CA VAL A 39 -13.88 -63.96 -40.76
C VAL A 39 -14.46 -65.32 -40.36
N ALA A 40 -15.53 -65.37 -39.56
CA ALA A 40 -16.14 -66.62 -39.09
C ALA A 40 -17.17 -67.23 -40.08
N GLY A 41 -17.59 -66.48 -41.09
CA GLY A 41 -18.68 -66.85 -42.01
C GLY A 41 -20.07 -66.60 -41.40
N TYR A 42 -21.05 -66.27 -42.25
CA TYR A 42 -22.43 -66.04 -41.80
C TYR A 42 -23.02 -67.30 -41.15
N PRO A 43 -23.46 -67.26 -39.89
CA PRO A 43 -24.13 -68.40 -39.30
C PRO A 43 -25.47 -68.59 -40.01
N ALA A 44 -25.68 -69.74 -40.63
CA ALA A 44 -27.00 -70.12 -41.09
C ALA A 44 -27.92 -70.17 -39.85
N LEU A 45 -28.89 -69.26 -39.77
CA LEU A 45 -29.93 -69.26 -38.75
C LEU A 45 -30.80 -70.51 -38.93
N ARG A 46 -30.35 -71.65 -38.40
CA ARG A 46 -31.19 -72.82 -38.19
C ARG A 46 -32.18 -72.44 -37.09
N ARG A 47 -33.45 -72.28 -37.48
CA ARG A 47 -34.58 -72.24 -36.55
C ARG A 47 -34.84 -73.67 -36.10
N ASP A 48 -34.11 -74.12 -35.09
CA ASP A 48 -34.51 -75.28 -34.32
C ASP A 48 -35.60 -74.90 -33.31
N PRO A 49 -36.65 -75.72 -33.09
CA PRO A 49 -37.78 -75.35 -32.25
C PRO A 49 -37.52 -75.44 -30.74
N GLU A 50 -36.32 -75.87 -30.32
CA GLU A 50 -36.00 -76.11 -28.91
C GLU A 50 -34.86 -75.23 -28.41
N VAL A 51 -35.19 -74.35 -27.46
CA VAL A 51 -34.24 -73.46 -26.79
C VAL A 51 -33.33 -74.29 -25.87
N THR A 52 -32.07 -74.47 -26.28
CA THR A 52 -31.06 -75.23 -25.52
C THR A 52 -30.38 -74.33 -24.47
N ALA A 53 -30.00 -74.89 -23.31
CA ALA A 53 -29.38 -74.15 -22.19
C ALA A 53 -28.11 -73.35 -22.57
N GLY A 54 -27.32 -73.83 -23.55
CA GLY A 54 -26.14 -73.11 -24.06
C GLY A 54 -26.46 -71.79 -24.75
N THR A 55 -27.58 -71.73 -25.48
CA THR A 55 -28.04 -70.50 -26.16
C THR A 55 -28.49 -69.45 -25.15
N LEU A 56 -29.14 -69.88 -24.06
CA LEU A 56 -29.51 -69.03 -22.93
C LEU A 56 -28.28 -68.41 -22.24
N PHE A 57 -27.21 -69.18 -22.07
CA PHE A 57 -25.98 -68.71 -21.44
C PHE A 57 -25.24 -67.65 -22.27
N GLU A 58 -25.13 -67.85 -23.59
CA GLU A 58 -24.53 -66.85 -24.49
C GLU A 58 -25.35 -65.56 -24.57
N LEU A 59 -26.68 -65.66 -24.58
CA LEU A 59 -27.56 -64.50 -24.53
C LEU A 59 -27.40 -63.73 -23.20
N LEU A 60 -27.25 -64.45 -22.08
CA LEU A 60 -26.99 -63.88 -20.77
C LEU A 60 -25.68 -63.08 -20.74
N LYS A 61 -24.59 -63.64 -21.29
CA LYS A 61 -23.29 -62.96 -21.39
C LYS A 61 -23.39 -61.67 -22.20
N LEU A 62 -24.08 -61.72 -23.35
CA LEU A 62 -24.29 -60.55 -24.20
C LEU A 62 -25.04 -59.44 -23.45
N VAL A 63 -26.15 -59.81 -22.78
CA VAL A 63 -26.94 -58.86 -21.99
C VAL A 63 -26.09 -58.26 -20.86
N PHE A 64 -25.32 -59.08 -20.14
CA PHE A 64 -24.42 -58.59 -19.10
C PHE A 64 -23.34 -57.64 -19.63
N ALA A 65 -22.73 -57.95 -20.78
CA ALA A 65 -21.71 -57.09 -21.40
C ALA A 65 -22.29 -55.73 -21.84
N VAL A 66 -23.50 -55.72 -22.42
CA VAL A 66 -24.18 -54.49 -22.82
C VAL A 66 -24.57 -53.65 -21.60
N VAL A 67 -25.16 -54.26 -20.57
CA VAL A 67 -25.54 -53.56 -19.34
C VAL A 67 -24.30 -53.00 -18.62
N ALA A 68 -23.22 -53.76 -18.53
CA ALA A 68 -21.96 -53.30 -17.96
C ALA A 68 -21.34 -52.13 -18.75
N GLY A 69 -21.38 -52.20 -20.09
CA GLY A 69 -20.90 -51.12 -20.96
C GLY A 69 -21.69 -49.83 -20.79
N VAL A 70 -23.03 -49.92 -20.78
CA VAL A 70 -23.91 -48.77 -20.54
C VAL A 70 -23.69 -48.20 -19.14
N GLY A 71 -23.59 -49.06 -18.12
CA GLY A 71 -23.31 -48.65 -16.75
C GLY A 71 -21.98 -47.90 -16.61
N GLY A 72 -20.92 -48.38 -17.28
CA GLY A 72 -19.61 -47.73 -17.29
C GLY A 72 -19.63 -46.34 -17.92
N VAL A 73 -20.32 -46.17 -19.06
CA VAL A 73 -20.47 -44.86 -19.73
C VAL A 73 -21.26 -43.89 -18.84
N VAL A 74 -22.36 -44.34 -18.21
CA VAL A 74 -23.13 -43.50 -17.28
C VAL A 74 -22.29 -43.07 -16.10
N ALA A 75 -21.52 -43.98 -15.50
CA ALA A 75 -20.62 -43.66 -14.39
C ALA A 75 -19.57 -42.61 -14.79
N LEU A 76 -19.00 -42.73 -15.99
CA LEU A 76 -17.98 -41.81 -16.50
C LEU A 76 -18.58 -40.42 -16.80
N VAL A 77 -19.78 -40.36 -17.37
CA VAL A 77 -20.51 -39.10 -17.58
C VAL A 77 -20.86 -38.43 -16.25
N VAL A 78 -21.31 -39.19 -15.25
CA VAL A 78 -21.61 -38.66 -13.91
C VAL A 78 -20.34 -38.14 -13.24
N ALA A 79 -19.23 -38.90 -13.30
CA ALA A 79 -17.95 -38.48 -12.76
C ALA A 79 -17.46 -37.18 -13.44
N TYR A 80 -17.52 -37.11 -14.77
CA TYR A 80 -17.15 -35.91 -15.53
C TYR A 80 -18.04 -34.71 -15.18
N ARG A 81 -19.37 -34.88 -15.13
CA ARG A 81 -20.27 -33.80 -14.73
C ARG A 81 -20.00 -33.33 -13.31
N LYS A 82 -19.77 -34.27 -12.37
CA LYS A 82 -19.45 -33.96 -10.97
C LYS A 82 -18.14 -33.17 -10.87
N GLN A 83 -17.11 -33.57 -11.61
CA GLN A 83 -15.83 -32.85 -11.69
C GLN A 83 -16.02 -31.43 -12.22
N ARG A 84 -16.73 -31.26 -13.34
CA ARG A 84 -16.97 -29.93 -13.92
C ARG A 84 -17.78 -29.01 -13.02
N VAL A 85 -18.74 -29.55 -12.28
CA VAL A 85 -19.52 -28.78 -11.30
C VAL A 85 -18.65 -28.38 -10.11
N ALA A 86 -17.77 -29.27 -9.64
CA ALA A 86 -16.81 -28.95 -8.58
C ALA A 86 -15.83 -27.85 -9.01
N GLU A 87 -15.20 -27.98 -10.19
CA GLU A 87 -14.30 -26.95 -10.74
C GLU A 87 -14.99 -25.58 -10.88
N ALA A 88 -16.24 -25.56 -11.34
CA ALA A 88 -17.02 -24.33 -11.46
C ALA A 88 -17.45 -23.75 -10.10
N ALA A 89 -17.65 -24.59 -9.08
CA ALA A 89 -17.92 -24.16 -7.71
C ALA A 89 -16.66 -23.53 -7.09
N ASP A 90 -15.52 -24.21 -7.18
CA ASP A 90 -14.23 -23.73 -6.64
C ASP A 90 -13.84 -22.37 -7.24
N GLN A 91 -14.05 -22.17 -8.55
CA GLN A 91 -13.80 -20.88 -9.20
C GLN A 91 -14.73 -19.77 -8.70
N ARG A 92 -16.01 -20.08 -8.46
CA ARG A 92 -16.98 -19.11 -7.92
C ARG A 92 -16.64 -18.76 -6.48
N ASP A 93 -16.24 -19.74 -5.68
CA ASP A 93 -15.87 -19.55 -4.29
C ASP A 93 -14.58 -18.74 -4.16
N ALA A 94 -13.60 -18.96 -5.04
CA ALA A 94 -12.39 -18.13 -5.13
C ALA A 94 -12.71 -16.66 -5.50
N LEU A 95 -13.60 -16.46 -6.49
CA LEU A 95 -14.05 -15.11 -6.87
C LEU A 95 -14.87 -14.44 -5.77
N ALA A 96 -15.71 -15.19 -5.06
CA ALA A 96 -16.50 -14.69 -3.93
C ALA A 96 -15.59 -14.30 -2.77
N SER A 97 -14.65 -15.17 -2.38
CA SER A 97 -13.67 -14.92 -1.32
C SER A 97 -12.83 -13.66 -1.59
N GLY A 98 -12.42 -13.46 -2.85
CA GLY A 98 -11.71 -12.24 -3.25
C GLY A 98 -12.56 -10.96 -3.08
N ARG A 99 -13.84 -11.00 -3.48
CA ARG A 99 -14.76 -9.87 -3.29
C ARG A 99 -15.07 -9.62 -1.81
N ASP A 100 -15.26 -10.67 -1.03
CA ASP A 100 -15.53 -10.57 0.40
C ASP A 100 -14.33 -9.97 1.16
N GLY A 101 -13.11 -10.30 0.75
CA GLY A 101 -11.89 -9.66 1.26
C GLY A 101 -11.87 -8.16 0.98
N VAL A 102 -12.12 -7.73 -0.25
CA VAL A 102 -12.18 -6.30 -0.62
C VAL A 102 -13.28 -5.58 0.15
N ARG A 103 -14.46 -6.20 0.26
CA ARG A 103 -15.59 -5.66 1.03
C ARG A 103 -15.24 -5.48 2.50
N LEU A 104 -14.61 -6.48 3.13
CA LEU A 104 -14.18 -6.42 4.51
C LEU A 104 -13.20 -5.26 4.77
N PHE A 105 -12.21 -5.07 3.89
CA PHE A 105 -11.27 -3.96 4.02
C PHE A 105 -11.95 -2.60 3.84
N ASN A 106 -12.89 -2.48 2.89
CA ASN A 106 -13.66 -1.25 2.70
C ASN A 106 -14.55 -0.92 3.92
N GLU A 107 -15.17 -1.93 4.54
CA GLU A 107 -15.97 -1.74 5.76
C GLU A 107 -15.09 -1.30 6.95
N ARG A 108 -13.92 -1.92 7.13
CA ARG A 108 -12.92 -1.50 8.13
C ARG A 108 -12.41 -0.09 7.87
N PHE A 109 -12.16 0.25 6.60
CA PHE A 109 -11.72 1.58 6.18
C PHE A 109 -12.75 2.65 6.54
N ALA A 110 -14.01 2.41 6.21
CA ALA A 110 -15.11 3.32 6.53
C ALA A 110 -15.22 3.52 8.05
N LYS A 111 -15.11 2.45 8.84
CA LYS A 111 -15.19 2.54 10.30
C LYS A 111 -14.00 3.29 10.91
N ALA A 112 -12.79 3.03 10.45
CA ALA A 112 -11.60 3.74 10.92
C ALA A 112 -11.66 5.24 10.56
N SER A 113 -12.16 5.56 9.36
CA SER A 113 -12.39 6.95 8.91
C SER A 113 -13.45 7.66 9.77
N GLU A 114 -14.55 7.00 10.10
CA GLU A 114 -15.58 7.52 11.00
C GLU A 114 -15.00 7.81 12.40
N GLN A 115 -14.17 6.92 12.93
CA GLN A 115 -13.51 7.12 14.23
C GLN A 115 -12.55 8.31 14.21
N LEU A 116 -11.75 8.46 13.14
CA LEU A 116 -10.86 9.60 12.93
C LEU A 116 -11.63 10.93 12.85
N GLY A 117 -12.85 10.94 12.32
CA GLY A 117 -13.71 12.11 12.23
C GLY A 117 -14.47 12.47 13.53
N SER A 118 -14.26 11.75 14.63
CA SER A 118 -15.01 11.97 15.87
C SER A 118 -14.60 13.26 16.60
N ASP A 119 -15.55 13.93 17.25
CA ASP A 119 -15.25 15.03 18.18
C ASP A 119 -14.50 14.59 19.44
N LYS A 120 -14.44 13.28 19.73
CA LYS A 120 -13.75 12.78 20.92
C LYS A 120 -12.33 12.36 20.57
N ALA A 121 -11.33 13.03 21.14
CA ALA A 121 -9.93 12.71 20.90
C ALA A 121 -9.59 11.23 21.17
N ALA A 122 -10.17 10.61 22.19
CA ALA A 122 -9.99 9.18 22.47
C ALA A 122 -10.51 8.27 21.34
N VAL A 123 -11.62 8.63 20.71
CA VAL A 123 -12.17 7.89 19.55
C VAL A 123 -11.30 8.11 18.32
N ARG A 124 -10.81 9.33 18.11
CA ARG A 124 -9.85 9.62 17.03
C ARG A 124 -8.55 8.83 17.18
N LEU A 125 -8.01 8.73 18.40
CA LEU A 125 -6.84 7.89 18.69
C LEU A 125 -7.10 6.42 18.34
N SER A 126 -8.27 5.87 18.69
CA SER A 126 -8.69 4.54 18.27
C SER A 126 -8.72 4.42 16.73
N GLY A 127 -9.24 5.44 16.06
CA GLY A 127 -9.28 5.54 14.60
C GLY A 127 -7.89 5.54 13.96
N VAL A 128 -6.90 6.24 14.55
CA VAL A 128 -5.51 6.22 14.07
C VAL A 128 -4.95 4.79 14.08
N TYR A 129 -5.09 4.08 15.19
CA TYR A 129 -4.59 2.69 15.27
C TYR A 129 -5.38 1.73 14.39
N ALA A 130 -6.70 1.92 14.25
CA ALA A 130 -7.52 1.13 13.34
C ALA A 130 -7.11 1.34 11.87
N MET A 131 -6.83 2.59 11.48
CA MET A 131 -6.37 2.93 10.13
C MET A 131 -4.98 2.35 9.86
N ALA A 132 -4.07 2.42 10.84
CA ALA A 132 -2.74 1.84 10.74
C ALA A 132 -2.78 0.31 10.61
N GLY A 133 -3.56 -0.37 11.47
CA GLY A 133 -3.74 -1.82 11.38
C GLY A 133 -4.37 -2.26 10.05
N LEU A 134 -5.31 -1.47 9.52
CA LEU A 134 -5.85 -1.71 8.18
C LEU A 134 -4.77 -1.54 7.10
N ALA A 135 -3.94 -0.51 7.19
CA ALA A 135 -2.84 -0.28 6.26
C ALA A 135 -1.84 -1.46 6.27
N ASP A 136 -1.60 -2.05 7.44
CA ASP A 136 -0.77 -3.24 7.59
C ASP A 136 -1.36 -4.47 6.89
N ASP A 137 -2.64 -4.73 7.16
CA ASP A 137 -3.38 -5.91 6.67
C ASP A 137 -3.77 -5.82 5.19
N TRP A 138 -3.81 -4.60 4.60
CA TRP A 138 -4.29 -4.36 3.24
C TRP A 138 -3.23 -3.72 2.33
N PRO A 139 -2.26 -4.49 1.79
CA PRO A 139 -1.17 -3.96 0.96
C PRO A 139 -1.64 -3.13 -0.25
N ALA A 140 -2.71 -3.56 -0.93
CA ALA A 140 -3.25 -2.86 -2.09
C ALA A 140 -3.89 -1.50 -1.75
N GLY A 141 -4.40 -1.33 -0.53
CA GLY A 141 -5.00 -0.07 -0.04
C GLY A 141 -4.14 0.68 0.97
N ARG A 142 -2.90 0.22 1.22
CA ARG A 142 -2.01 0.80 2.23
C ARG A 142 -1.74 2.28 1.96
N GLN A 143 -1.46 2.64 0.71
CA GLN A 143 -1.25 4.04 0.33
C GLN A 143 -2.49 4.88 0.67
N THR A 144 -3.70 4.42 0.38
CA THR A 144 -4.93 5.13 0.73
C THR A 144 -5.09 5.34 2.24
N CYS A 145 -4.72 4.35 3.05
CA CYS A 145 -4.75 4.49 4.51
C CYS A 145 -3.71 5.51 5.00
N VAL A 146 -2.49 5.47 4.44
CA VAL A 146 -1.43 6.45 4.69
C VAL A 146 -1.87 7.86 4.29
N ASP A 147 -2.53 8.00 3.14
CA ASP A 147 -3.03 9.27 2.62
C ASP A 147 -4.07 9.88 3.56
N VAL A 148 -4.96 9.08 4.16
CA VAL A 148 -5.92 9.56 5.16
C VAL A 148 -5.23 10.03 6.44
N LEU A 149 -4.22 9.30 6.92
CA LEU A 149 -3.42 9.72 8.07
C LEU A 149 -2.68 11.03 7.78
N CYS A 150 -2.08 11.16 6.59
CA CYS A 150 -1.41 12.39 6.16
C CYS A 150 -2.41 13.55 6.00
N ALA A 151 -3.59 13.30 5.41
CA ALA A 151 -4.66 14.29 5.29
C ALA A 151 -5.14 14.79 6.65
N TYR A 152 -5.22 13.91 7.66
CA TYR A 152 -5.53 14.31 9.03
C TYR A 152 -4.51 15.33 9.58
N ILE A 153 -3.22 15.12 9.32
CA ILE A 153 -2.16 16.07 9.68
C ILE A 153 -2.24 17.38 8.90
N ARG A 154 -2.77 17.37 7.67
CA ARG A 154 -2.95 18.60 6.88
C ARG A 154 -4.16 19.43 7.29
N MET A 155 -5.06 18.91 8.12
CA MET A 155 -6.21 19.69 8.60
C MET A 155 -5.77 20.93 9.39
N PRO A 156 -6.53 22.03 9.33
CA PRO A 156 -6.24 23.25 10.08
C PRO A 156 -5.99 22.96 11.56
N TYR A 157 -4.90 23.49 12.09
CA TYR A 157 -4.46 23.22 13.45
C TYR A 157 -3.97 24.50 14.13
N ALA A 158 -4.62 24.84 15.23
CA ALA A 158 -4.18 25.90 16.15
C ALA A 158 -3.45 25.22 17.32
N THR A 159 -2.26 25.72 17.63
CA THR A 159 -1.40 25.11 18.65
C THR A 159 -1.91 25.44 20.05
N PRO A 160 -1.89 24.48 21.01
CA PRO A 160 -2.23 24.76 22.41
C PRO A 160 -1.26 25.72 23.11
N LEU A 161 -0.16 26.09 22.45
CA LEU A 161 0.92 26.93 22.97
C LEU A 161 0.64 28.43 22.81
N ASP A 162 -0.49 28.79 22.20
CA ASP A 162 -0.95 30.17 22.14
C ASP A 162 -1.52 30.52 23.54
N ASP A 163 -0.64 31.02 24.42
CA ASP A 163 -0.87 31.25 25.86
C ASP A 163 -1.67 32.54 26.17
N ASP A 164 -2.32 33.14 25.17
CA ASP A 164 -3.17 34.32 25.38
C ASP A 164 -4.42 33.90 26.18
N HIS A 165 -4.35 34.08 27.50
CA HIS A 165 -5.49 33.92 28.39
C HIS A 165 -6.37 35.17 28.24
N PRO A 166 -7.67 35.02 27.92
CA PRO A 166 -8.56 36.16 27.86
C PRO A 166 -8.81 36.76 29.24
N ASP A 167 -8.82 38.09 29.32
CA ASP A 167 -9.15 38.86 30.52
C ASP A 167 -10.69 38.90 30.72
N GLY A 168 -11.30 37.78 31.13
CA GLY A 168 -12.74 37.67 31.39
C GLY A 168 -13.16 36.31 31.93
N GLU A 169 -14.19 36.27 32.80
CA GLU A 169 -14.67 35.01 33.43
C GLU A 169 -15.47 34.14 32.44
N ASP A 170 -16.34 34.74 31.62
CA ASP A 170 -17.08 34.03 30.55
C ASP A 170 -16.13 33.52 29.44
N ASP A 171 -15.11 34.31 29.11
CA ASP A 171 -14.10 33.93 28.11
C ASP A 171 -13.18 32.79 28.61
N ARG A 172 -13.02 32.66 29.94
CA ARG A 172 -12.21 31.60 30.55
C ARG A 172 -12.80 30.22 30.33
N ALA A 173 -14.11 30.03 30.47
CA ALA A 173 -14.74 28.72 30.29
C ALA A 173 -14.63 28.22 28.84
N ALA A 174 -14.86 29.12 27.87
CA ALA A 174 -14.70 28.83 26.45
C ALA A 174 -13.23 28.52 26.10
N TRP A 175 -12.29 29.32 26.60
CA TRP A 175 -10.85 29.11 26.45
C TRP A 175 -10.40 27.76 27.02
N VAL A 176 -10.84 27.39 28.23
CA VAL A 176 -10.51 26.09 28.86
C VAL A 176 -10.99 24.94 27.96
N LYS A 177 -12.22 25.01 27.44
CA LYS A 177 -12.75 23.99 26.52
C LYS A 177 -11.94 23.90 25.23
N GLN A 178 -11.56 25.04 24.64
CA GLN A 178 -10.72 25.10 23.45
C GLN A 178 -9.33 24.52 23.69
N GLN A 179 -8.71 24.84 24.83
CA GLN A 179 -7.42 24.30 25.23
C GLN A 179 -7.47 22.78 25.46
N HIS A 180 -8.53 22.27 26.10
CA HIS A 180 -8.73 20.82 26.23
C HIS A 180 -8.86 20.13 24.87
N TRP A 181 -9.62 20.72 23.94
CA TRP A 181 -9.71 20.22 22.57
C TRP A 181 -8.34 20.23 21.88
N ALA A 182 -7.63 21.36 21.91
CA ALA A 182 -6.35 21.54 21.23
C ALA A 182 -5.30 20.56 21.76
N ARG A 183 -5.26 20.31 23.08
CA ARG A 183 -4.40 19.28 23.69
C ARG A 183 -4.76 17.88 23.22
N GLY A 184 -6.05 17.55 23.15
CA GLY A 184 -6.51 16.27 22.59
C GLY A 184 -6.11 16.11 21.12
N GLU A 185 -6.28 17.17 20.33
CA GLU A 185 -5.91 17.20 18.91
C GLU A 185 -4.40 17.03 18.71
N ARG A 186 -3.60 17.73 19.51
CA ARG A 186 -2.13 17.56 19.56
C ARG A 186 -1.75 16.10 19.77
N GLN A 187 -2.39 15.42 20.73
CA GLN A 187 -2.09 14.01 21.01
C GLN A 187 -2.43 13.09 19.84
N VAL A 188 -3.55 13.33 19.15
CA VAL A 188 -3.92 12.55 17.96
C VAL A 188 -2.89 12.76 16.84
N ARG A 189 -2.54 14.01 16.53
CA ARG A 189 -1.57 14.35 15.47
C ARG A 189 -0.19 13.78 15.76
N HIS A 190 0.31 13.89 16.99
CA HIS A 190 1.58 13.30 17.39
C HIS A 190 1.54 11.77 17.34
N THR A 191 0.39 11.16 17.63
CA THR A 191 0.20 9.71 17.48
C THR A 191 0.24 9.28 16.02
N VAL A 192 -0.37 10.03 15.09
CA VAL A 192 -0.27 9.76 13.66
C VAL A 192 1.19 9.81 13.20
N ILE A 193 1.94 10.85 13.58
CA ILE A 193 3.37 10.99 13.24
C ILE A 193 4.16 9.80 13.80
N ARG A 194 3.93 9.42 15.06
CA ARG A 194 4.59 8.28 15.70
C ARG A 194 4.30 6.97 14.98
N VAL A 195 3.04 6.70 14.64
CA VAL A 195 2.66 5.50 13.90
C VAL A 195 3.36 5.46 12.55
N ILE A 196 3.36 6.56 11.79
CA ILE A 196 4.09 6.64 10.52
C ILE A 196 5.59 6.36 10.74
N ALA A 197 6.20 6.99 11.74
CA ALA A 197 7.60 6.78 12.07
C ALA A 197 7.92 5.32 12.41
N GLU A 198 7.06 4.65 13.19
CA GLU A 198 7.23 3.26 13.57
C GLU A 198 7.29 2.31 12.36
N HIS A 199 6.49 2.57 11.32
CA HIS A 199 6.47 1.75 10.10
C HIS A 199 7.60 2.10 9.10
N LEU A 200 8.27 3.23 9.32
CA LEU A 200 9.44 3.66 8.52
C LEU A 200 10.77 3.25 9.14
N ARG A 201 10.80 2.75 10.38
CA ARG A 201 12.02 2.24 11.02
C ARG A 201 12.50 0.95 10.35
N GLU A 202 13.80 0.71 10.42
CA GLU A 202 14.44 -0.49 9.84
C GLU A 202 13.89 -1.81 10.41
N ARG A 203 13.49 -1.82 11.69
CA ARG A 203 12.94 -3.00 12.38
C ARG A 203 11.40 -3.03 12.41
N ALA A 204 10.72 -2.28 11.54
CA ALA A 204 9.27 -2.30 11.47
C ALA A 204 8.75 -3.70 11.12
N ARG A 205 7.74 -4.19 11.83
CA ARG A 205 7.12 -5.51 11.55
C ARG A 205 6.47 -5.53 10.17
N VAL A 206 5.77 -4.46 9.83
CA VAL A 206 5.24 -4.19 8.50
C VAL A 206 5.83 -2.86 8.07
N SER A 207 6.51 -2.84 6.93
CA SER A 207 7.18 -1.63 6.45
C SER A 207 6.25 -0.81 5.56
N TRP A 208 6.22 0.50 5.80
CA TRP A 208 5.59 1.47 4.90
C TRP A 208 6.65 2.23 4.07
N ARG A 209 7.90 1.76 4.06
CA ARG A 209 8.97 2.35 3.26
C ARG A 209 8.63 2.22 1.76
N GLY A 210 8.83 3.29 1.00
CA GLY A 210 8.50 3.35 -0.42
C GLY A 210 7.10 3.90 -0.74
N HIS A 211 6.27 4.15 0.27
CA HIS A 211 5.01 4.88 0.12
C HIS A 211 5.23 6.40 0.08
N ASP A 212 4.24 7.11 -0.46
CA ASP A 212 4.22 8.56 -0.47
C ASP A 212 3.63 9.09 0.85
N PHE A 213 4.18 10.20 1.36
CA PHE A 213 3.74 10.87 2.57
C PHE A 213 3.56 12.37 2.29
N ASP A 214 2.32 12.86 2.36
CA ASP A 214 1.99 14.24 2.02
C ASP A 214 1.59 15.07 3.25
N PHE A 215 2.54 15.85 3.75
CA PHE A 215 2.37 16.83 4.82
C PHE A 215 2.36 18.27 4.29
N THR A 216 1.97 18.47 3.03
CA THR A 216 1.87 19.80 2.42
C THR A 216 1.01 20.73 3.30
N GLU A 217 1.54 21.91 3.62
CA GLU A 217 0.93 22.96 4.45
C GLU A 217 0.58 22.55 5.90
N ALA A 218 1.03 21.37 6.34
CA ALA A 218 0.78 20.91 7.69
C ALA A 218 1.51 21.76 8.75
N VAL A 219 0.87 21.92 9.91
CA VAL A 219 1.45 22.59 11.07
C VAL A 219 2.02 21.56 12.04
N PHE A 220 3.29 21.72 12.38
CA PHE A 220 4.04 20.89 13.32
C PHE A 220 4.43 21.70 14.55
N ASP A 221 4.06 21.20 15.73
CA ASP A 221 4.46 21.70 17.05
C ASP A 221 5.31 20.65 17.80
N GLY A 222 5.99 19.81 17.01
CA GLY A 222 6.80 18.67 17.40
C GLY A 222 6.48 17.44 16.55
N GLY A 223 7.35 16.43 16.63
CA GLY A 223 7.15 15.17 15.91
C GLY A 223 8.35 14.24 16.04
N GLU A 224 8.08 12.96 16.26
CA GLU A 224 9.10 11.93 16.51
C GLU A 224 9.34 11.07 15.28
N LEU A 225 10.20 11.53 14.38
CA LEU A 225 10.62 10.82 13.15
C LEU A 225 12.09 10.38 13.24
N HIS A 226 12.58 10.03 14.44
CA HIS A 226 13.96 9.59 14.63
C HIS A 226 14.19 8.16 14.12
N ARG A 227 15.38 7.89 13.56
CA ARG A 227 15.81 6.59 13.03
C ARG A 227 14.83 5.96 12.02
N VAL A 228 14.11 6.81 11.28
CA VAL A 228 13.26 6.37 10.17
C VAL A 228 14.11 6.25 8.91
N VAL A 229 13.65 5.45 7.95
CA VAL A 229 14.33 5.31 6.67
C VAL A 229 13.41 5.64 5.50
N PHE A 230 13.73 6.71 4.80
CA PHE A 230 13.08 7.12 3.56
C PHE A 230 13.80 6.48 2.38
N ALA A 231 13.41 5.25 2.04
CA ALA A 231 14.08 4.44 1.02
C ALA A 231 13.70 4.81 -0.42
N ALA A 232 12.43 5.16 -0.65
CA ALA A 232 11.86 5.55 -1.93
C ALA A 232 10.54 6.28 -1.68
N GLY A 233 9.88 6.74 -2.75
CA GLY A 233 8.64 7.52 -2.67
C GLY A 233 8.90 9.01 -2.47
N ARG A 234 7.80 9.76 -2.32
CA ARG A 234 7.82 11.19 -2.08
C ARG A 234 7.41 11.51 -0.64
N VAL A 235 8.14 12.42 -0.01
CA VAL A 235 7.77 12.97 1.29
C VAL A 235 7.66 14.48 1.14
N SER A 236 6.43 15.00 1.09
CA SER A 236 6.17 16.42 0.92
C SER A 236 5.94 17.09 2.27
N PHE A 237 6.75 18.11 2.55
CA PHE A 237 6.55 19.13 3.59
C PHE A 237 6.39 20.51 2.95
N ARG A 238 5.96 20.57 1.68
CA ARG A 238 5.82 21.83 0.95
C ARG A 238 4.90 22.79 1.71
N GLY A 239 5.37 23.99 2.00
CA GLY A 239 4.61 24.99 2.78
C GLY A 239 4.32 24.59 4.22
N ALA A 240 4.87 23.48 4.73
CA ALA A 240 4.67 23.06 6.11
C ALA A 240 5.27 24.08 7.09
N ARG A 241 4.64 24.25 8.24
CA ARG A 241 5.03 25.24 9.26
C ARG A 241 5.46 24.53 10.54
N PHE A 242 6.71 24.67 10.92
CA PHE A 242 7.29 24.17 12.16
C PHE A 242 7.28 25.28 13.20
N VAL A 243 6.18 25.38 13.95
CA VAL A 243 5.86 26.55 14.77
C VAL A 243 6.35 26.44 16.21
N ALA A 244 6.58 25.23 16.71
CA ALA A 244 7.06 25.00 18.06
C ALA A 244 7.61 23.58 18.23
N GLY A 245 8.18 23.31 19.41
CA GLY A 245 8.68 21.98 19.77
C GLY A 245 9.84 21.52 18.88
N ARG A 246 10.22 20.25 19.07
CA ARG A 246 11.25 19.60 18.25
C ARG A 246 10.60 18.60 17.31
N THR A 247 10.76 18.81 16.01
CA THR A 247 10.51 17.77 15.00
C THR A 247 11.85 17.12 14.67
N THR A 248 12.01 15.86 15.08
CA THR A 248 13.29 15.17 15.03
C THR A 248 13.33 14.13 13.92
N PHE A 249 14.39 14.17 13.14
CA PHE A 249 14.84 13.17 12.19
C PHE A 249 16.20 12.58 12.61
N VAL A 250 16.56 12.67 13.90
CA VAL A 250 17.87 12.24 14.39
C VAL A 250 18.13 10.77 14.06
N GLY A 251 19.30 10.49 13.48
CA GLY A 251 19.71 9.15 13.07
C GLY A 251 18.90 8.56 11.91
N SER A 252 18.11 9.37 11.20
CA SER A 252 17.30 8.90 10.06
C SER A 252 18.13 8.75 8.81
N ARG A 253 17.64 7.96 7.87
CA ARG A 253 18.32 7.70 6.60
C ARG A 253 17.45 8.12 5.41
N PHE A 254 18.05 8.84 4.48
CA PHE A 254 17.48 9.21 3.19
C PHE A 254 18.24 8.41 2.13
N ASP A 255 17.71 7.24 1.80
CA ASP A 255 18.38 6.23 0.97
C ASP A 255 17.85 6.21 -0.48
N GLY A 256 17.08 7.23 -0.90
CA GLY A 256 16.51 7.30 -2.26
C GLY A 256 15.18 8.04 -2.40
N ALA A 257 14.53 8.41 -1.29
CA ALA A 257 13.30 9.21 -1.36
C ALA A 257 13.54 10.62 -1.89
N ASN A 258 12.48 11.22 -2.47
CA ASN A 258 12.43 12.65 -2.76
C ASN A 258 11.69 13.37 -1.63
N VAL A 259 12.43 14.11 -0.82
CA VAL A 259 11.89 14.85 0.33
C VAL A 259 11.88 16.34 0.00
N ASP A 260 10.70 16.96 0.04
CA ASP A 260 10.47 18.32 -0.45
C ASP A 260 9.91 19.24 0.64
N PHE A 261 10.71 20.18 1.09
CA PHE A 261 10.37 21.25 2.03
C PHE A 261 10.20 22.61 1.32
N THR A 262 9.84 22.62 0.03
CA THR A 262 9.66 23.87 -0.72
C THR A 262 8.73 24.84 0.01
N GLY A 263 9.22 26.03 0.32
CA GLY A 263 8.44 27.06 1.02
C GLY A 263 8.04 26.72 2.46
N ALA A 264 8.61 25.66 3.05
CA ALA A 264 8.38 25.34 4.46
C ALA A 264 8.95 26.46 5.35
N THR A 265 8.32 26.72 6.49
CA THR A 265 8.79 27.71 7.46
C THR A 265 9.10 27.08 8.79
N VAL A 266 10.20 27.49 9.41
CA VAL A 266 10.56 27.13 10.79
C VAL A 266 10.57 28.41 11.61
N SER A 267 9.51 28.62 12.39
CA SER A 267 9.27 29.85 13.15
C SER A 267 8.97 29.48 14.60
N GLY A 268 9.98 29.47 15.47
CA GLY A 268 9.87 29.04 16.88
C GLY A 268 10.05 27.53 17.11
N GLY A 269 9.93 26.71 16.05
CA GLY A 269 10.22 25.28 16.09
C GLY A 269 11.70 24.93 15.89
N LYS A 270 12.06 23.68 16.19
CA LYS A 270 13.38 23.09 15.90
C LYS A 270 13.23 21.87 15.01
N VAL A 271 13.95 21.84 13.88
CA VAL A 271 14.07 20.67 13.01
C VAL A 271 15.46 20.06 13.22
N ALA A 272 15.52 18.88 13.80
CA ALA A 272 16.79 18.23 14.16
C ALA A 272 17.06 17.04 13.24
N MET A 273 18.12 17.12 12.45
CA MET A 273 18.61 16.07 11.54
C MET A 273 20.02 15.59 11.95
N ASN A 274 20.34 15.64 13.26
CA ASN A 274 21.64 15.18 13.75
C ASN A 274 21.83 13.69 13.47
N ASP A 275 23.06 13.29 13.17
CA ASP A 275 23.42 11.90 12.86
C ASP A 275 22.62 11.30 11.68
N ALA A 276 21.89 12.12 10.90
CA ALA A 276 21.13 11.66 9.75
C ALA A 276 22.07 11.33 8.58
N VAL A 277 21.72 10.33 7.78
CA VAL A 277 22.49 9.91 6.62
C VAL A 277 21.71 10.24 5.35
N PHE A 278 22.30 11.05 4.49
CA PHE A 278 21.79 11.43 3.17
C PHE A 278 22.56 10.64 2.09
N ALA A 279 22.17 9.38 1.91
CA ALA A 279 22.89 8.43 1.06
C ALA A 279 22.48 8.49 -0.41
N ALA A 280 21.20 8.75 -0.70
CA ALA A 280 20.72 8.88 -2.08
C ALA A 280 19.39 9.62 -2.14
N GLY A 281 18.98 9.98 -3.36
CA GLY A 281 17.77 10.73 -3.62
C GLY A 281 17.99 12.23 -3.47
N ARG A 282 16.91 12.95 -3.17
CA ARG A 282 16.90 14.42 -3.11
C ARG A 282 16.24 14.87 -1.82
N VAL A 283 16.88 15.78 -1.11
CA VAL A 283 16.30 16.49 0.03
C VAL A 283 16.36 17.99 -0.25
N ALA A 284 15.20 18.57 -0.55
CA ALA A 284 15.10 19.91 -1.07
C ALA A 284 14.40 20.82 -0.06
N PHE A 285 14.96 21.99 0.18
CA PHE A 285 14.41 23.12 0.94
C PHE A 285 14.32 24.42 0.09
N PRO A 286 13.87 24.41 -1.19
CA PRO A 286 13.81 25.63 -1.97
C PRO A 286 12.90 26.66 -1.33
N THR A 287 13.34 27.92 -1.28
CA THR A 287 12.56 29.05 -0.73
C THR A 287 12.02 28.80 0.69
N ALA A 288 12.61 27.86 1.44
CA ALA A 288 12.25 27.60 2.82
C ALA A 288 12.76 28.73 3.72
N ASP A 289 12.00 29.07 4.75
CA ASP A 289 12.34 30.15 5.67
C ASP A 289 12.67 29.59 7.05
N PHE A 290 13.93 29.70 7.45
CA PHE A 290 14.46 29.28 8.75
C PHE A 290 14.70 30.46 9.68
N SER A 291 14.22 31.67 9.35
CA SER A 291 14.60 32.92 10.02
C SER A 291 14.26 32.99 11.51
N GLY A 292 13.23 32.28 11.98
CA GLY A 292 12.80 32.26 13.38
C GLY A 292 13.02 30.94 14.10
N GLY A 293 13.72 29.99 13.48
CA GLY A 293 13.80 28.60 13.92
C GLY A 293 15.21 28.06 13.98
N VAL A 294 15.32 26.76 14.17
CA VAL A 294 16.62 26.08 14.26
C VAL A 294 16.61 24.83 13.38
N LEU A 295 17.63 24.68 12.54
CA LEU A 295 17.83 23.50 11.69
C LEU A 295 19.22 22.91 11.94
N HIS A 296 19.29 21.74 12.58
CA HIS A 296 20.57 21.11 12.92
C HIS A 296 20.88 19.90 12.05
N PHE A 297 22.09 19.86 11.50
CA PHE A 297 22.69 18.74 10.77
C PHE A 297 23.96 18.23 11.48
N GLY A 298 24.05 18.39 12.81
CA GLY A 298 25.24 18.02 13.56
C GLY A 298 25.57 16.54 13.36
N LYS A 299 26.81 16.22 12.98
CA LYS A 299 27.26 14.85 12.66
C LYS A 299 26.46 14.13 11.57
N ALA A 300 25.71 14.87 10.75
CA ALA A 300 25.04 14.29 9.60
C ALA A 300 26.06 13.84 8.54
N VAL A 301 25.74 12.78 7.82
CA VAL A 301 26.60 12.23 6.75
C VAL A 301 25.92 12.44 5.41
N PHE A 302 26.55 13.19 4.52
CA PHE A 302 26.13 13.42 3.14
C PHE A 302 26.98 12.54 2.22
N ASP A 303 26.38 11.47 1.70
CA ASP A 303 27.10 10.42 0.99
C ASP A 303 26.32 9.96 -0.25
N GLY A 304 26.01 10.92 -1.14
CA GLY A 304 25.46 10.63 -2.47
C GLY A 304 24.12 11.29 -2.77
N ALA A 305 23.44 11.87 -1.77
CA ALA A 305 22.20 12.62 -1.99
C ALA A 305 22.45 14.02 -2.59
N GLU A 306 21.44 14.54 -3.29
CA GLU A 306 21.35 15.95 -3.67
C GLU A 306 20.59 16.73 -2.58
N VAL A 307 21.26 17.70 -1.93
CA VAL A 307 20.65 18.55 -0.90
C VAL A 307 20.57 20.00 -1.39
N ILE A 308 19.36 20.55 -1.45
CA ILE A 308 19.09 21.81 -2.15
C ILE A 308 18.52 22.84 -1.20
N PHE A 309 19.18 23.97 -1.01
CA PHE A 309 18.74 25.12 -0.24
C PHE A 309 18.52 26.36 -1.11
N ASN A 310 18.27 26.17 -2.40
CA ASN A 310 18.17 27.27 -3.35
C ASN A 310 17.08 28.29 -2.96
N GLY A 311 17.46 29.55 -2.82
CA GLY A 311 16.55 30.62 -2.39
C GLY A 311 16.06 30.51 -0.95
N ALA A 312 16.59 29.58 -0.14
CA ALA A 312 16.23 29.47 1.27
C ALA A 312 16.76 30.67 2.07
N THR A 313 16.02 31.06 3.09
CA THR A 313 16.39 32.16 3.99
C THR A 313 16.83 31.59 5.34
N PHE A 314 18.10 31.80 5.66
CA PHE A 314 18.71 31.52 6.95
C PHE A 314 18.85 32.85 7.69
N GLY A 315 17.76 33.29 8.33
CA GLY A 315 17.71 34.55 9.09
C GLY A 315 18.48 34.48 10.42
N ALA A 316 17.90 35.02 11.50
CA ALA A 316 18.50 34.93 12.84
C ALA A 316 18.46 33.49 13.42
N GLY A 317 17.73 32.58 12.77
CA GLY A 317 17.71 31.17 13.11
C GLY A 317 19.07 30.48 12.93
N GLU A 318 19.32 29.48 13.75
CA GLU A 318 20.58 28.72 13.74
C GLU A 318 20.51 27.58 12.72
N VAL A 319 21.45 27.55 11.77
CA VAL A 319 21.71 26.38 10.94
C VAL A 319 23.13 25.90 11.17
N ASN A 320 23.24 24.65 11.59
CA ASN A 320 24.47 24.10 12.16
C ASN A 320 24.84 22.78 11.49
N PHE A 321 26.08 22.69 10.97
CA PHE A 321 26.66 21.50 10.35
C PHE A 321 27.85 20.93 11.15
N ASP A 322 27.94 21.23 12.45
CA ASP A 322 29.09 20.84 13.27
C ASP A 322 29.33 19.32 13.24
N GLY A 323 30.57 18.94 12.90
CA GLY A 323 30.99 17.56 12.75
C GLY A 323 30.32 16.79 11.60
N ALA A 324 29.61 17.46 10.68
CA ALA A 324 29.03 16.81 9.52
C ALA A 324 30.10 16.28 8.57
N GLU A 325 29.80 15.17 7.88
CA GLU A 325 30.71 14.55 6.91
C GLU A 325 30.12 14.65 5.50
N PHE A 326 30.81 15.37 4.61
CA PHE A 326 30.44 15.54 3.21
C PHE A 326 31.36 14.67 2.32
N ARG A 327 30.91 13.44 2.09
CA ARG A 327 31.67 12.39 1.41
C ARG A 327 31.48 12.41 -0.10
N SER A 328 30.24 12.54 -0.56
CA SER A 328 29.87 12.57 -1.98
C SER A 328 28.50 13.22 -2.18
N GLY A 329 28.10 13.47 -3.43
CA GLY A 329 26.82 14.11 -3.76
C GLY A 329 26.96 15.62 -3.99
N VAL A 330 25.84 16.34 -3.91
CA VAL A 330 25.77 17.76 -4.28
C VAL A 330 25.00 18.55 -3.22
N VAL A 331 25.53 19.69 -2.80
CA VAL A 331 24.85 20.65 -1.93
C VAL A 331 24.75 22.00 -2.64
N ARG A 332 23.52 22.51 -2.79
CA ARG A 332 23.24 23.77 -3.50
C ARG A 332 22.67 24.83 -2.56
N PHE A 333 23.21 26.04 -2.63
CA PHE A 333 22.80 27.23 -1.89
C PHE A 333 22.52 28.41 -2.82
N GLU A 334 22.17 28.15 -4.09
CA GLU A 334 22.02 29.21 -5.09
C GLU A 334 20.95 30.21 -4.65
N ARG A 335 21.33 31.48 -4.53
CA ARG A 335 20.46 32.58 -4.04
C ARG A 335 19.94 32.38 -2.61
N ALA A 336 20.54 31.50 -1.82
CA ALA A 336 20.24 31.42 -0.40
C ALA A 336 20.71 32.70 0.31
N VAL A 337 19.93 33.14 1.29
CA VAL A 337 20.21 34.35 2.07
C VAL A 337 20.63 33.93 3.47
N PHE A 338 21.75 34.43 3.95
CA PHE A 338 22.26 34.15 5.29
C PHE A 338 22.40 35.47 6.06
N ALA A 339 21.77 35.56 7.23
CA ALA A 339 21.93 36.73 8.11
C ALA A 339 23.25 36.71 8.88
N THR A 340 23.79 35.51 9.16
CA THR A 340 25.11 35.28 9.74
C THR A 340 25.93 34.36 8.83
N PRO A 341 27.27 34.39 8.88
CA PRO A 341 28.09 33.45 8.12
C PRO A 341 27.68 31.99 8.40
N LEU A 342 27.60 31.17 7.35
CA LEU A 342 27.34 29.74 7.48
C LEU A 342 28.44 29.08 8.31
N ASP A 343 28.07 28.52 9.46
CA ASP A 343 28.99 27.78 10.32
C ASP A 343 29.03 26.30 9.92
N LEU A 344 30.20 25.87 9.46
CA LEU A 344 30.48 24.46 9.15
C LEU A 344 31.13 23.73 10.33
N GLY A 345 31.48 24.42 11.42
CA GLY A 345 32.08 23.81 12.61
C GLY A 345 33.25 22.88 12.28
N ALA A 346 33.24 21.69 12.88
CA ALA A 346 34.21 20.61 12.61
C ALA A 346 33.86 19.74 11.39
N ALA A 347 33.10 20.24 10.41
CA ALA A 347 32.71 19.44 9.24
C ALA A 347 33.91 19.04 8.37
N THR A 348 33.79 17.86 7.75
CA THR A 348 34.79 17.32 6.81
C THR A 348 34.22 17.27 5.40
N VAL A 349 35.01 17.64 4.40
CA VAL A 349 34.62 17.63 2.98
C VAL A 349 35.67 16.88 2.18
N THR A 350 35.28 15.81 1.47
CA THR A 350 36.20 15.00 0.67
C THR A 350 35.80 14.87 -0.79
N GLY A 351 34.50 14.76 -1.11
CA GLY A 351 34.02 14.53 -2.47
C GLY A 351 32.66 15.13 -2.82
N THR A 352 32.09 15.95 -1.95
CA THR A 352 30.81 16.64 -2.21
C THR A 352 31.02 17.94 -2.98
N GLU A 353 30.20 18.16 -4.00
CA GLU A 353 30.19 19.41 -4.77
C GLU A 353 29.31 20.46 -4.08
N PHE A 354 29.85 21.65 -3.86
CA PHE A 354 29.11 22.79 -3.31
C PHE A 354 28.87 23.85 -4.37
N HIS A 355 27.62 24.34 -4.46
CA HIS A 355 27.25 25.44 -5.35
C HIS A 355 26.59 26.58 -4.56
N GLY A 356 26.91 27.83 -4.90
CA GLY A 356 26.24 29.00 -4.34
C GLY A 356 26.54 29.29 -2.87
N LEU A 357 27.67 28.81 -2.33
CA LEU A 357 28.09 29.12 -0.97
C LEU A 357 28.15 30.64 -0.74
N PRO A 358 27.75 31.14 0.45
CA PRO A 358 27.92 32.54 0.80
C PRO A 358 29.41 32.89 0.79
N ALA A 359 29.75 34.08 0.28
CA ALA A 359 31.13 34.55 0.30
C ALA A 359 31.64 34.62 1.74
N ALA A 360 32.87 34.15 1.98
CA ALA A 360 33.51 34.27 3.29
C ALA A 360 33.52 35.75 3.73
N PRO A 361 33.29 36.05 5.03
CA PRO A 361 33.32 37.42 5.51
C PRO A 361 34.68 38.04 5.17
N LYS A 362 34.66 39.21 4.50
CA LYS A 362 35.87 40.00 4.31
C LYS A 362 36.35 40.43 5.70
N LYS A 363 37.52 39.93 6.10
CA LYS A 363 38.18 40.28 7.37
C LYS A 363 38.43 41.77 7.49
#